data_AF-A0A258KF78-F1
#
_entry.id   AF-A0A258KF78-F1
#
_cell.length_a   1.000
_cell.length_b   1.000
_cell.length_c   1.000
_cell.angle_alpha   90.00
_cell.angle_beta   90.00
_cell.angle_gamma   90.00
#
_symmetry.space_group_name_H-M   'P 1'
#
loop_
_entity.id
_entity.type
_entity.pdbx_description
1 polymer ?
#
loop_
_entity_poly.entity_id
_entity_poly.type
_entity_poly.pdbx_seq_one_letter_code
_entity_poly.pdbx_strand_id
1 'polypeptide(L)'
;MLIFSFSVLLPQLANQLGWFSAEMGRQPWVVYGLLRTSDALSKAVTANQVLASLMMFTFIYLVLFLLFIYLLNKKIQHGFDEPETEVIIPEYSKRNNPILN
;
A
#
# COMPACT_ATOMS: atom_id res chain seq x y z
N MET A 1 12.21 -21.09 -7.58
CA MET A 1 10.98 -20.26 -7.58
C MET A 1 10.77 -19.51 -6.27
N LEU A 2 10.89 -20.16 -5.10
CA LEU A 2 10.72 -19.49 -3.79
C LEU A 2 11.56 -18.21 -3.59
N ILE A 3 12.82 -18.21 -4.04
CA ILE A 3 13.71 -17.05 -3.96
C ILE A 3 13.13 -15.82 -4.68
N PHE A 4 12.49 -16.00 -5.85
CA PHE A 4 11.85 -14.91 -6.60
C PHE A 4 10.52 -14.47 -5.99
N SER A 5 9.80 -15.36 -5.30
CA SER A 5 8.57 -14.97 -4.58
C SER A 5 8.86 -14.14 -3.34
N PHE A 6 9.93 -14.46 -2.59
CA PHE A 6 10.31 -13.69 -1.40
C PHE A 6 11.04 -12.39 -1.74
N SER A 7 11.60 -12.25 -2.95
CA SER A 7 12.31 -11.04 -3.34
C SER A 7 11.43 -9.79 -3.34
N VAL A 8 10.11 -9.93 -3.44
CA VAL A 8 9.15 -8.80 -3.33
C VAL A 8 9.27 -8.03 -2.01
N LEU A 9 9.76 -8.67 -0.94
CA LEU A 9 9.94 -8.04 0.37
C LEU A 9 11.22 -7.19 0.45
N LEU A 10 12.24 -7.51 -0.36
CA LEU A 10 13.54 -6.83 -0.31
C LEU A 10 13.44 -5.34 -0.69
N PRO A 11 12.78 -4.94 -1.80
CA PRO A 11 12.57 -3.53 -2.13
C PRO A 11 11.83 -2.78 -1.04
N GLN A 12 10.84 -3.42 -0.42
CA GLN A 12 10.07 -2.79 0.65
C GLN A 12 10.94 -2.51 1.88
N LEU A 13 11.78 -3.48 2.27
CA LEU A 13 12.71 -3.30 3.38
C LEU A 13 13.78 -2.25 3.06
N ALA A 14 14.33 -2.27 1.84
CA ALA A 14 15.32 -1.30 1.40
C ALA A 14 14.78 0.13 1.42
N ASN A 15 13.52 0.34 1.00
CA ASN A 15 12.86 1.65 1.07
C ASN A 15 12.74 2.14 2.51
N GLN A 16 12.25 1.30 3.43
CA GLN A 16 12.08 1.69 4.83
C GLN A 16 13.42 2.00 5.52
N LEU A 17 14.45 1.19 5.24
CA LEU A 17 15.79 1.40 5.79
C LEU A 17 16.48 2.63 5.18
N GLY A 18 16.28 2.88 3.88
CA GLY A 18 16.79 4.05 3.19
C GLY A 18 16.26 5.35 3.79
N TRP A 19 14.93 5.43 3.96
CA TRP A 19 14.28 6.54 4.66
C TRP A 19 14.81 6.66 6.09
N PHE A 20 14.73 5.59 6.89
CA PHE A 20 15.22 5.61 8.27
C PHE A 20 16.64 6.17 8.41
N SER A 21 17.55 5.78 7.50
CA SER A 21 18.92 6.27 7.48
C SER A 21 18.99 7.77 7.19
N ALA A 22 18.16 8.27 6.27
CA ALA A 22 18.06 9.69 5.95
C ALA A 22 17.48 10.51 7.13
N GLU A 23 16.42 10.03 7.78
CA GLU A 23 15.83 10.69 8.95
C GLU A 23 16.79 10.72 10.14
N MET A 24 17.44 9.60 10.43
CA MET A 24 18.36 9.50 11.56
C MET A 24 19.64 10.31 11.32
N GLY A 25 20.12 10.37 10.07
CA GLY A 25 21.28 11.20 9.69
C GLY A 25 21.06 12.71 9.87
N ARG A 26 19.80 13.16 9.91
CA ARG A 26 19.46 14.58 10.17
C ARG A 26 19.39 14.92 11.66
N GLN A 27 19.24 13.94 12.56
CA GLN A 27 19.26 14.18 14.00
C GLN A 27 20.63 14.78 14.41
N PRO A 28 20.69 15.77 15.34
CA PRO A 28 19.64 16.25 16.26
C PRO A 28 18.81 17.44 15.73
N TRP A 29 18.87 17.72 14.42
CA TRP A 29 18.23 18.89 13.82
C TRP A 29 16.96 18.51 13.06
N VAL A 30 15.93 19.33 13.20
CA VAL A 30 14.75 19.29 12.32
C VAL A 30 15.00 20.18 11.11
N VAL A 31 15.51 21.39 11.37
CA VAL A 31 16.03 22.32 10.37
C VAL A 31 17.45 22.69 10.78
N TYR A 32 18.42 22.40 9.92
CA TYR A 32 19.83 22.63 10.20
C TYR A 32 20.10 24.08 10.63
N GLY A 33 20.76 24.24 11.78
CA GLY A 33 21.15 25.54 12.33
C GLY A 33 19.99 26.40 12.85
N LEU A 34 18.74 25.96 12.74
CA LEU A 34 17.57 26.75 13.14
C LEU A 34 16.73 26.10 14.24
N LEU A 35 16.39 24.80 14.10
CA LEU A 35 15.48 24.13 15.03
C LEU A 35 15.99 22.73 15.39
N ARG A 36 16.18 22.51 16.69
CA ARG A 36 16.52 21.20 17.26
C ARG A 36 15.28 20.35 17.48
N THR A 37 15.42 19.03 17.39
CA THR A 37 14.33 18.08 17.62
C THR A 37 13.75 18.19 19.04
N SER A 38 14.56 18.55 20.05
CA SER A 38 14.11 18.78 21.43
C SER A 38 13.14 19.95 21.57
N ASP A 39 13.33 20.99 20.77
CA ASP A 39 12.60 22.25 20.88
C ASP A 39 11.38 22.28 19.95
N ALA A 40 11.29 21.31 19.04
CA ALA A 40 10.19 21.14 18.10
C ALA A 40 8.94 20.47 18.71
N LEU A 41 9.00 20.04 19.97
CA LEU A 41 7.88 19.38 20.65
C LEU A 41 6.80 20.40 21.05
N SER A 42 5.53 20.10 20.72
CA SER A 42 4.41 20.95 21.10
C SER A 42 4.13 20.85 22.59
N LYS A 43 4.32 21.97 23.31
CA LYS A 43 4.07 22.07 24.76
C LYS A 43 2.57 22.00 25.14
N ALA A 44 1.67 22.16 24.15
CA ALA A 44 0.24 22.21 24.38
C ALA A 44 -0.42 20.83 24.50
N VAL A 45 0.25 19.76 24.04
CA VAL A 45 -0.33 18.41 23.99
C VAL A 45 0.24 17.57 25.12
N THR A 46 -0.64 16.99 25.93
CA THR A 46 -0.23 16.13 27.04
C THR A 46 0.27 14.77 26.53
N ALA A 47 1.21 14.16 27.24
CA ALA A 47 1.79 12.86 26.87
C ALA A 47 0.71 11.77 26.67
N ASN A 48 -0.34 11.79 27.50
CA ASN A 48 -1.46 10.86 27.40
C ASN A 48 -2.24 11.00 26.09
N GLN A 49 -2.44 12.23 25.60
CA GLN A 49 -3.12 12.48 24.32
C GLN A 49 -2.30 11.97 23.13
N VAL A 50 -0.98 12.14 23.17
CA VAL A 50 -0.07 11.61 22.13
C VAL A 50 -0.09 10.09 22.13
N LEU A 51 -0.04 9.45 23.30
CA LEU A 51 -0.07 7.99 23.39
C LEU A 51 -1.41 7.43 22.90
N ALA A 52 -2.52 8.06 23.29
CA ALA A 52 -3.86 7.66 22.85
C ALA A 52 -4.02 7.77 21.33
N SER A 53 -3.55 8.86 20.72
CA SER A 53 -3.61 9.03 19.26
C SER A 53 -2.68 8.06 18.53
N LEU A 54 -1.48 7.82 19.04
CA LEU A 54 -0.55 6.83 18.48
C LEU A 54 -1.19 5.43 18.47
N MET A 55 -1.78 5.00 19.59
CA MET A 55 -2.48 3.72 19.66
C MET A 55 -3.66 3.65 18.67
N MET A 56 -4.46 4.70 18.58
CA MET A 56 -5.58 4.78 17.64
C MET A 56 -5.10 4.65 16.18
N PHE A 57 -4.09 5.43 15.77
CA PHE A 57 -3.56 5.36 14.41
C PHE A 57 -2.90 4.02 14.11
N THR A 58 -2.11 3.48 15.04
CA THR A 58 -1.52 2.15 14.90
C THR A 58 -2.60 1.08 14.71
N PHE A 59 -3.66 1.12 15.51
CA PHE A 59 -4.77 0.17 15.40
C PHE A 59 -5.45 0.25 14.03
N ILE A 60 -5.80 1.46 13.58
CA ILE A 60 -6.45 1.67 12.28
C ILE A 60 -5.56 1.16 11.14
N TYR A 61 -4.27 1.51 11.14
CA TYR A 61 -3.34 1.05 10.10
C TYR A 61 -3.12 -0.46 10.13
N LEU A 62 -3.14 -1.09 11.30
CA LEU A 62 -3.05 -2.54 11.42
C LEU A 62 -4.28 -3.22 10.80
N VAL A 63 -5.48 -2.71 11.07
CA VAL A 63 -6.72 -3.23 10.46
C VAL A 63 -6.69 -3.07 8.93
N LEU A 64 -6.29 -1.89 8.44
CA LEU A 64 -6.15 -1.64 7.00
C LEU A 64 -5.13 -2.58 6.35
N PHE A 65 -4.00 -2.82 7.01
CA PHE A 65 -2.97 -3.72 6.53
C PHE A 65 -3.48 -5.17 6.43
N LEU A 66 -4.19 -5.66 7.44
CA LEU A 66 -4.80 -6.99 7.40
C LEU A 66 -5.85 -7.11 6.28
N LEU A 67 -6.69 -6.09 6.13
CA LEU A 67 -7.66 -6.03 5.04
C LEU A 67 -6.96 -6.03 3.67
N PHE A 68 -5.87 -5.29 3.52
CA PHE A 68 -5.07 -5.28 2.31
C PHE A 68 -4.53 -6.67 1.96
N ILE A 69 -3.92 -7.38 2.92
CA ILE A 69 -3.42 -8.74 2.71
C ILE A 69 -4.57 -9.71 2.36
N TYR A 70 -5.71 -9.57 3.03
CA TYR A 70 -6.91 -10.36 2.70
C TYR A 70 -7.38 -10.13 1.27
N LEU A 71 -7.54 -8.87 0.86
CA LEU A 71 -7.99 -8.52 -0.49
C LEU A 71 -6.96 -8.92 -1.56
N LEU A 72 -5.68 -8.77 -1.27
CA LEU A 72 -4.58 -9.17 -2.15
C LEU A 72 -4.61 -10.69 -2.37
N ASN A 73 -4.72 -11.49 -1.31
CA ASN A 73 -4.87 -12.94 -1.45
C ASN A 73 -6.14 -13.33 -2.20
N LYS A 74 -7.28 -12.70 -1.88
CA LYS A 74 -8.55 -12.95 -2.57
C LYS A 74 -8.44 -12.68 -4.07
N LYS A 75 -7.86 -11.54 -4.47
CA LYS A 75 -7.70 -11.16 -5.88
C LYS A 75 -6.68 -12.02 -6.62
N ILE A 76 -5.56 -12.37 -5.99
CA ILE A 76 -4.56 -13.26 -6.60
C ILE A 76 -5.16 -14.64 -6.87
N GLN A 77 -6.00 -15.16 -5.97
CA GLN A 77 -6.64 -16.47 -6.13
C GLN A 77 -7.82 -16.47 -7.12
N HIS A 78 -8.54 -15.34 -7.27
CA HIS A 78 -9.67 -15.26 -8.21
C HIS A 78 -9.23 -15.32 -9.68
N GLY A 79 -7.97 -15.00 -9.98
CA GLY A 79 -7.47 -14.95 -11.36
C GLY A 79 -7.95 -13.70 -12.12
N PHE A 80 -7.53 -13.57 -13.37
CA PHE A 80 -7.98 -12.49 -14.24
C PHE A 80 -9.42 -12.80 -14.67
N ASP A 81 -10.38 -11.95 -14.32
CA ASP A 81 -11.68 -11.99 -14.96
C ASP A 81 -11.45 -11.59 -16.42
N GLU A 82 -11.74 -12.49 -17.38
CA GLU A 82 -11.77 -12.10 -18.78
C GLU A 82 -12.72 -10.90 -18.88
N PRO A 83 -12.29 -9.76 -19.45
CA PRO A 83 -13.22 -8.68 -19.69
C PRO A 83 -14.38 -9.30 -20.45
N GLU A 84 -15.60 -9.11 -19.95
CA GLU A 84 -16.82 -9.54 -20.61
C GLU A 84 -16.81 -8.87 -21.98
N THR A 85 -16.19 -9.56 -22.92
CA THR A 85 -16.03 -9.10 -24.28
C THR A 85 -17.38 -9.43 -24.84
N GLU A 86 -18.31 -8.49 -24.67
CA GLU A 86 -19.59 -8.54 -25.31
C GLU A 86 -19.25 -8.71 -26.79
N VAL A 87 -19.38 -9.94 -27.29
CA VAL A 87 -19.08 -10.25 -28.69
C VAL A 87 -20.23 -9.59 -29.45
N ILE A 88 -20.06 -8.31 -29.78
CA ILE A 88 -20.98 -7.57 -30.62
C ILE A 88 -20.80 -8.13 -32.02
N ILE A 89 -21.46 -9.25 -32.30
CA ILE A 89 -21.54 -9.80 -33.65
C ILE A 89 -22.38 -8.81 -34.46
N PRO A 90 -21.81 -8.07 -35.43
CA PRO A 90 -22.58 -7.17 -36.26
C PRO A 90 -23.67 -7.99 -36.97
N GLU A 91 -24.91 -7.49 -36.96
CA GLU A 91 -26.11 -8.18 -37.46
C GLU A 91 -25.92 -8.78 -38.89
N TYR A 92 -25.11 -8.12 -39.72
CA TYR A 92 -24.78 -8.60 -41.07
C TYR A 92 -24.02 -9.93 -41.09
N SER A 93 -23.24 -10.25 -40.04
CA SER A 93 -22.50 -11.51 -39.92
C SER A 93 -23.42 -12.68 -39.55
N LYS A 94 -24.50 -12.46 -38.77
CA LYS A 94 -25.47 -13.52 -38.41
C LYS A 94 -26.25 -14.05 -39.61
N ARG A 95 -26.53 -13.18 -40.60
CA ARG A 95 -27.32 -13.53 -41.79
C ARG A 95 -26.66 -14.60 -42.66
N ASN A 96 -25.33 -14.65 -42.70
CA ASN A 96 -24.57 -15.51 -43.61
C ASN A 96 -23.79 -16.60 -42.86
N ASN A 97 -24.08 -16.83 -41.57
CA ASN A 97 -23.35 -17.80 -40.76
C ASN A 97 -24.04 -19.18 -40.78
N PRO A 98 -23.43 -20.23 -41.36
CA PRO A 98 -24.03 -21.56 -41.44
C PRO A 98 -24.13 -22.29 -40.09
N ILE A 99 -23.55 -21.73 -39.01
CA ILE A 99 -23.56 -22.33 -37.66
C ILE A 99 -24.85 -21.99 -36.89
N LEU A 100 -25.59 -20.96 -37.31
CA LEU A 100 -26.79 -20.46 -36.63
C LEU A 100 -28.11 -20.89 -37.28
N ASN A 101 -28.07 -21.76 -38.29
CA ASN A 101 -29.24 -22.26 -39.02
C ASN A 101 -29.48 -23.74 -38.73
#